data_AF-A0A2P5API1-F1
#
_entry.id   AF-A0A2P5API1-F1
#
_cell.length_a   1.000
_cell.length_b   1.000
_cell.length_c   1.000
_cell.angle_alpha   90.00
_cell.angle_beta   90.00
_cell.angle_gamma   90.00
#
_symmetry.space_group_name_H-M   'P 1'
#
loop_
_entity.id
_entity.type
_entity.pdbx_description
1 polymer ?
#
loop_
_entity_poly.entity_id
_entity_poly.type
_entity_poly.pdbx_seq_one_letter_code
_entity_poly.pdbx_strand_id
1 'polypeptide(L)'
;MVPVFIFATSFLRLIGEQENIVVASGKISLWCIPFIYYLIFNFTIQMYLQAQLKNMIVGWLSTLAFIFHIIFSWIFVFKLNWGINGALGAMNVASWATVIGQFV
;
A
#
# COMPACT_ATOMS: atom_id res chain seq x y z
N MET A 1 -11.52 9.96 2.94
CA MET A 1 -10.66 9.66 1.77
C MET A 1 -11.27 8.62 0.83
N VAL A 2 -11.97 7.58 1.31
CA VAL A 2 -12.57 6.55 0.45
C VAL A 2 -13.40 7.07 -0.74
N PRO A 3 -14.29 8.09 -0.60
CA PRO A 3 -15.04 8.60 -1.74
C PRO A 3 -14.15 9.09 -2.90
N VAL A 4 -12.99 9.68 -2.59
CA VAL A 4 -12.03 10.16 -3.61
C VAL A 4 -11.48 9.00 -4.44
N PHE A 5 -11.20 7.85 -3.81
CA PHE A 5 -10.70 6.67 -4.51
C PHE A 5 -11.77 5.96 -5.33
N ILE A 6 -13.01 5.94 -4.85
CA ILE A 6 -14.17 5.38 -5.58
C ILE A 6 -14.49 6.23 -6.81
N PHE A 7 -14.48 7.56 -6.66
CA PHE A 7 -14.82 8.49 -7.73
C PHE A 7 -13.62 8.97 -8.56
N ALA A 8 -12.45 8.35 -8.40
CA ALA A 8 -11.21 8.74 -9.09
C ALA A 8 -11.40 8.80 -10.62
N THR A 9 -12.04 7.79 -11.20
CA THR A 9 -12.35 7.74 -12.64
C THR A 9 -13.18 8.94 -13.09
N SER A 10 -14.28 9.22 -12.40
CA SER A 10 -15.20 10.32 -12.72
C SER A 10 -14.53 11.68 -12.58
N PHE A 11 -13.74 11.84 -11.53
CA PHE A 11 -13.00 13.07 -11.27
C PHE A 11 -11.93 13.32 -12.34
N LEU A 12 -11.10 12.32 -12.67
CA LEU A 12 -10.06 12.45 -13.69
C LEU A 12 -10.65 12.72 -15.08
N ARG A 13 -11.78 12.09 -15.41
CA ARG A 13 -12.49 12.39 -16.66
C ARG A 13 -13.01 13.83 -16.68
N LEU A 14 -13.51 14.33 -15.56
CA LEU A 14 -14.04 15.69 -15.46
C LEU A 14 -12.97 16.76 -15.70
N ILE A 15 -11.74 16.53 -15.23
CA ILE A 15 -10.61 17.45 -15.45
C ILE A 15 -9.96 17.31 -16.83
N GLY A 16 -10.45 16.40 -17.69
CA GLY A 16 -9.99 16.25 -19.07
C GLY A 16 -8.77 15.34 -19.26
N GLU A 17 -8.49 14.44 -18.32
CA GLU A 17 -7.38 13.48 -18.47
C GLU A 17 -7.61 12.46 -19.61
N GLN A 18 -6.51 11.92 -20.13
CA GLN A 18 -6.56 10.93 -21.19
C GLN A 18 -7.25 9.64 -20.72
N GLU A 19 -8.09 9.04 -21.58
CA GLU A 19 -8.94 7.91 -21.20
C GLU A 19 -8.15 6.68 -20.72
N ASN A 20 -6.97 6.42 -21.28
CA ASN A 20 -6.07 5.36 -20.80
C ASN A 20 -5.60 5.60 -19.35
N ILE A 21 -5.32 6.85 -18.98
CA ILE A 21 -4.94 7.26 -17.62
C ILE A 21 -6.15 7.13 -16.69
N VAL A 22 -7.32 7.62 -17.12
CA VAL A 22 -8.57 7.55 -16.36
C VAL A 22 -8.91 6.09 -15.98
N VAL A 23 -8.86 5.18 -16.95
CA VAL A 23 -9.18 3.75 -16.72
C VAL A 23 -8.14 3.08 -15.82
N ALA A 24 -6.85 3.34 -16.03
CA ALA A 24 -5.79 2.78 -15.20
C ALA A 24 -5.89 3.29 -13.76
N SER A 25 -6.07 4.60 -13.58
CA SER A 25 -6.14 5.26 -12.28
C SER A 25 -7.35 4.80 -11.47
N GLY A 26 -8.51 4.59 -12.10
CA GLY A 26 -9.69 4.04 -11.43
C GLY A 26 -9.48 2.64 -10.86
N LYS A 27 -8.68 1.80 -11.52
CA LYS A 27 -8.33 0.47 -10.98
C LYS A 27 -7.34 0.61 -9.83
N ILE A 28 -6.28 1.39 -10.01
CA ILE A 28 -5.23 1.58 -9.00
C ILE A 28 -5.81 2.24 -7.74
N SER A 29 -6.71 3.20 -7.89
CA SER A 29 -7.30 3.95 -6.77
C SER A 29 -8.01 3.04 -5.77
N LEU A 30 -8.73 2.02 -6.25
CA LEU A 30 -9.41 1.07 -5.37
C LEU A 30 -8.42 0.24 -4.52
N TRP A 31 -7.28 -0.15 -5.09
CA TRP A 31 -6.21 -0.83 -4.36
C TRP A 31 -5.50 0.06 -3.34
N CYS A 32 -5.54 1.38 -3.51
CA CYS A 32 -4.99 2.33 -2.55
C CYS A 32 -5.85 2.47 -1.28
N ILE A 33 -7.12 2.07 -1.31
CA ILE A 33 -8.02 2.15 -0.15
C ILE A 33 -7.41 1.39 1.06
N PRO A 34 -7.14 0.07 0.99
CA PRO A 34 -6.55 -0.66 2.11
C PRO A 34 -5.18 -0.12 2.52
N PHE A 35 -4.37 0.36 1.57
CA PHE A 35 -3.06 0.95 1.85
C PHE A 35 -3.16 2.23 2.69
N ILE A 36 -4.15 3.09 2.42
CA ILE A 36 -4.33 4.33 3.19
C ILE A 36 -4.79 4.07 4.61
N TYR A 37 -5.60 3.04 4.83
CA TYR A 37 -5.96 2.63 6.19
C TYR A 37 -4.75 2.08 6.94
N TYR A 38 -3.87 1.33 6.27
CA TYR A 38 -2.60 0.90 6.84
C TYR A 38 -1.76 2.08 7.36
N LEU A 39 -1.69 3.19 6.63
CA LEU A 39 -0.89 4.36 7.02
C LEU A 39 -1.31 4.92 8.39
N ILE A 40 -2.61 4.91 8.69
CA ILE A 40 -3.12 5.40 9.99
C ILE A 40 -2.50 4.59 11.13
N PHE A 41 -2.62 3.26 11.07
CA PHE A 41 -2.06 2.38 12.09
C PHE A 41 -0.53 2.48 12.15
N ASN A 42 0.13 2.42 10.99
CA ASN A 42 1.57 2.45 10.91
C ASN A 42 2.15 3.72 11.53
N PHE A 43 1.64 4.91 11.16
CA PHE A 43 2.17 6.15 11.72
C PHE A 43 1.86 6.29 13.21
N THR A 44 0.66 5.91 13.65
CA THR A 44 0.32 5.96 15.08
C THR A 44 1.26 5.07 15.92
N ILE A 45 1.47 3.82 15.52
CA ILE A 45 2.30 2.88 16.29
C ILE A 45 3.78 3.24 16.17
N GLN A 46 4.25 3.66 14.99
CA GLN A 46 5.63 4.12 14.82
C GLN A 46 5.92 5.32 15.72
N MET A 47 5.04 6.33 15.76
CA MET A 47 5.21 7.48 16.65
C MET A 47 5.25 7.07 18.13
N TYR A 48 4.38 6.14 18.54
CA TYR A 48 4.39 5.59 19.89
C TYR A 48 5.72 4.89 20.23
N LEU A 49 6.19 3.99 19.36
CA LEU A 49 7.47 3.28 19.56
C LEU A 49 8.66 4.25 19.54
N GLN A 50 8.63 5.27 18.69
CA GLN A 50 9.66 6.30 18.62
C GLN A 50 9.72 7.14 19.89
N ALA A 51 8.57 7.53 20.45
CA ALA A 51 8.51 8.25 21.72
C ALA A 51 9.06 7.42 22.90
N GLN A 52 9.04 6.08 22.79
CA GLN A 52 9.62 5.15 23.76
C GLN A 52 11.09 4.79 23.46
N LEU A 53 11.74 5.46 22.50
CA LEU A 53 13.10 5.17 22.01
C LEU A 53 13.27 3.75 21.45
N LYS A 54 12.17 3.07 21.06
CA LYS A 54 12.17 1.71 20.48
C LYS A 54 12.35 1.72 18.96
N ASN A 55 13.17 2.63 18.45
CA ASN A 55 13.38 2.84 17.00
C ASN A 55 13.94 1.59 16.30
N MET A 56 14.71 0.77 17.00
CA MET A 56 15.25 -0.47 16.46
C MET A 56 14.15 -1.46 16.04
N ILE A 57 13.02 -1.50 16.74
CA ILE A 57 11.88 -2.36 16.38
C ILE A 57 11.32 -1.92 15.03
N VAL A 58 11.09 -0.62 14.87
CA VAL A 58 10.62 -0.02 13.62
C VAL A 58 11.59 -0.29 12.48
N GLY A 59 12.91 -0.18 12.73
CA GLY A 59 13.95 -0.48 11.76
C GLY A 59 13.88 -1.93 11.25
N TRP A 60 13.90 -2.91 12.16
CA TRP A 60 13.85 -4.33 11.78
C TRP A 60 12.57 -4.70 11.04
N LEU A 61 11.42 -4.23 11.52
CA LEU A 61 10.13 -4.48 10.85
C LEU A 61 10.10 -3.86 9.45
N SER A 62 10.65 -2.65 9.28
CA SER A 62 10.73 -2.00 7.96
C SER A 62 11.64 -2.78 6.99
N THR A 63 12.77 -3.29 7.47
CA THR A 63 13.66 -4.14 6.67
C THR A 63 12.97 -5.43 6.25
N LEU A 64 12.30 -6.13 7.17
CA LEU A 64 11.55 -7.36 6.86
C LEU A 64 10.41 -7.09 5.87
N ALA A 65 9.66 -6.00 6.06
CA ALA A 65 8.60 -5.58 5.16
C ALA A 65 9.12 -5.33 3.74
N PHE A 66 10.28 -4.69 3.60
CA PHE A 66 10.92 -4.48 2.31
C PHE A 66 11.29 -5.79 1.62
N ILE A 67 11.88 -6.75 2.36
CA ILE A 67 12.22 -8.07 1.84
C ILE A 67 10.95 -8.81 1.38
N PHE A 68 9.91 -8.83 2.22
CA PHE A 68 8.62 -9.44 1.84
C PHE A 68 7.99 -8.76 0.64
N HIS A 69 8.08 -7.44 0.54
CA HIS A 69 7.58 -6.71 -0.62
C HIS A 69 8.27 -7.13 -1.91
N ILE A 70 9.61 -7.28 -1.90
CA ILE A 70 10.37 -7.76 -3.06
C ILE A 70 9.94 -9.18 -3.44
N ILE A 71 9.87 -10.10 -2.46
CA ILE A 71 9.51 -11.50 -2.70
C ILE A 71 8.10 -11.60 -3.27
N PHE A 72 7.11 -10.95 -2.64
CA PHE A 72 5.73 -11.00 -3.11
C PHE A 72 5.55 -10.27 -4.43
N SER A 73 6.25 -9.15 -4.67
CA SER A 73 6.22 -8.50 -5.98
C SER A 73 6.74 -9.46 -7.05
N TRP A 74 7.84 -10.17 -6.79
CA TRP A 74 8.37 -11.13 -7.74
C TRP A 74 7.39 -12.28 -8.02
N ILE A 75 6.79 -12.85 -6.98
CA ILE A 75 5.82 -13.96 -7.12
C ILE A 75 4.56 -13.47 -7.84
N PHE A 76 3.92 -12.41 -7.35
CA PHE A 76 2.61 -11.98 -7.87
C PHE A 76 2.72 -11.39 -9.28
N VAL A 77 3.78 -10.63 -9.57
CA VAL A 77 3.96 -10.01 -10.89
C VAL A 77 4.46 -11.02 -11.92
N PHE A 78 5.55 -11.73 -11.63
CA PHE A 78 6.22 -12.56 -12.65
C PHE A 78 5.81 -14.02 -12.62
N LYS A 79 5.62 -14.64 -11.44
CA LYS A 79 5.26 -16.07 -11.37
C LYS A 79 3.78 -16.30 -11.62
N LEU A 80 2.93 -15.43 -11.07
CA LEU A 80 1.47 -15.52 -11.23
C LEU A 80 0.94 -14.70 -12.42
N ASN A 81 1.79 -13.89 -13.06
CA ASN A 81 1.41 -13.01 -14.18
C ASN A 81 0.25 -12.05 -13.86
N TRP A 82 0.14 -11.57 -12.62
CA TRP A 82 -0.92 -10.63 -12.22
C TRP A 82 -0.62 -9.16 -12.58
N GLY A 83 0.57 -8.87 -13.13
CA GLY A 83 0.95 -7.54 -13.57
C GLY A 83 0.80 -6.48 -12.46
N ILE A 84 0.18 -5.35 -12.78
CA ILE A 84 -0.02 -4.22 -11.84
C ILE A 84 -0.84 -4.63 -10.62
N ASN A 85 -1.89 -5.46 -10.79
CA ASN A 85 -2.67 -5.95 -9.66
C ASN A 85 -1.81 -6.77 -8.69
N GLY A 86 -0.85 -7.53 -9.22
CA GLY A 86 0.13 -8.26 -8.42
C GLY A 86 1.02 -7.33 -7.60
N ALA A 87 1.53 -6.25 -8.21
CA ALA A 87 2.34 -5.26 -7.51
C ALA A 87 1.55 -4.55 -6.38
N LEU A 88 0.31 -4.16 -6.66
CA LEU A 88 -0.57 -3.51 -5.67
C LEU A 88 -1.00 -4.47 -4.54
N GLY A 89 -1.19 -5.75 -4.88
CA GLY A 89 -1.43 -6.80 -3.89
C GLY A 89 -0.23 -7.01 -2.98
N ALA A 90 0.98 -7.11 -3.55
CA ALA A 90 2.23 -7.24 -2.80
C ALA A 90 2.46 -6.05 -1.85
N MET A 91 2.19 -4.83 -2.34
CA MET A 91 2.21 -3.60 -1.52
C MET A 91 1.28 -3.71 -0.31
N ASN A 92 0.03 -4.09 -0.53
CA ASN A 92 -0.95 -4.22 0.56
C ASN A 92 -0.56 -5.31 1.56
N VAL A 93 -0.13 -6.48 1.10
CA VAL A 93 0.29 -7.59 1.97
C VAL A 93 1.49 -7.19 2.83
N ALA A 94 2.55 -6.65 2.23
CA ALA A 94 3.75 -6.25 2.95
C ALA A 94 3.46 -5.11 3.95
N SER A 95 2.62 -4.16 3.56
CA SER A 95 2.18 -3.06 4.42
C SER A 95 1.44 -3.60 5.64
N TRP A 96 0.35 -4.35 5.45
CA TRP A 96 -0.43 -4.88 6.57
C TRP A 96 0.35 -5.85 7.47
N ALA A 97 1.28 -6.63 6.91
CA ALA A 97 2.21 -7.44 7.71
C ALA A 97 3.06 -6.60 8.67
N THR A 98 3.50 -5.41 8.24
CA THR A 98 4.25 -4.47 9.08
C THR A 98 3.42 -3.99 10.26
N VAL A 99 2.17 -3.59 10.02
CA VAL A 99 1.26 -3.14 11.09
C VAL A 99 0.99 -4.26 12.08
N ILE A 100 0.75 -5.49 11.61
CA ILE A 100 0.58 -6.65 12.50
C ILE A 100 1.84 -6.86 13.34
N GLY A 101 3.04 -6.79 12.74
CA GLY A 101 4.30 -6.92 13.45
C GLY A 101 4.58 -5.80 14.46
N GLN A 102 4.02 -4.59 14.25
CA GLN A 102 4.14 -3.48 15.19
C GLN A 102 3.22 -3.60 16.40
N PHE A 103 2.14 -4.38 16.31
CA PHE A 103 1.20 -4.61 17.41
C PHE A 103 1.67 -5.67 18.43
N VAL A 104 2.62 -6.53 18.03
CA VAL A 104 3.18 -7.61 18.86
C VAL A 104 4.50 -7.16 19.48
#